data_AF-A0A0Q7PYS7-F1
#
_entry.id   AF-A0A0Q7PYS7-F1
#
_cell.length_a   1.000
_cell.length_b   1.000
_cell.length_c   1.000
_cell.angle_alpha   90.00
_cell.angle_beta   90.00
_cell.angle_gamma   90.00
#
_symmetry.space_group_name_H-M   'P 1'
#
loop_
_entity.id
_entity.type
_entity.pdbx_description
1 polymer ?
#
loop_
_entity_poly.entity_id
_entity_poly.type
_entity_poly.pdbx_seq_one_letter_code
_entity_poly.pdbx_strand_id
1 'polypeptide(L)'
;MSIVRRVGGLVLAIAAAVVWFVAAPDDVSAADHKDDIASALSDDDANNLLTEGAPQQTVVNGWTAKNLLTIQAQQNNDLLEAASDQRPGLLMMLAVLGLALIALTTESRQPWAPRFSQALPLPPGPGHPAA
;
A
#
# COMPACT_ATOMS: atom_id res chain seq x y z
N MET A 1 3.37 30.21 -3.36
CA MET A 1 3.02 28.84 -3.84
C MET A 1 1.85 28.15 -3.09
N SER A 2 0.98 28.90 -2.37
CA SER A 2 -0.04 28.31 -1.47
C SER A 2 -1.25 27.68 -2.18
N ILE A 3 -1.65 28.20 -3.35
CA ILE A 3 -2.76 27.65 -4.16
C ILE A 3 -2.40 26.28 -4.73
N VAL A 4 -1.20 26.12 -5.29
CA VAL A 4 -0.69 24.83 -5.81
C VAL A 4 -0.69 23.76 -4.71
N ARG A 5 -0.24 24.12 -3.51
CA ARG A 5 -0.25 23.22 -2.35
C ARG A 5 -1.67 22.81 -1.94
N ARG A 6 -2.63 23.74 -1.93
CA ARG A 6 -4.03 23.46 -1.57
C ARG A 6 -4.71 22.57 -2.60
N VAL A 7 -4.55 22.89 -3.89
CA VAL A 7 -5.15 22.10 -4.99
C VAL A 7 -4.51 20.71 -5.04
N GLY A 8 -3.18 20.62 -5.04
CA GLY A 8 -2.48 19.32 -5.04
C GLY A 8 -2.79 18.48 -3.81
N GLY A 9 -2.88 19.10 -2.62
CA GLY A 9 -3.30 18.42 -1.39
C GLY A 9 -4.74 17.89 -1.46
N LEU A 10 -5.67 18.66 -2.05
CA LEU A 10 -7.05 18.22 -2.25
C LEU A 10 -7.12 16.99 -3.17
N VAL A 11 -6.36 17.03 -4.28
CA VAL A 11 -6.29 15.91 -5.23
C VAL A 11 -5.74 14.66 -4.56
N LEU A 12 -4.67 14.78 -3.76
CA LEU A 12 -4.11 13.65 -3.01
C LEU A 12 -5.08 13.10 -1.96
N ALA A 13 -5.83 13.97 -1.27
CA ALA A 13 -6.83 13.54 -0.29
C ALA A 13 -7.98 12.76 -0.95
N ILE A 14 -8.43 13.22 -2.13
CA ILE A 14 -9.44 12.50 -2.91
C ILE A 14 -8.89 11.15 -3.38
N ALA A 15 -7.65 11.11 -3.91
CA ALA A 15 -7.02 9.87 -4.33
C ALA A 15 -6.88 8.87 -3.18
N ALA A 16 -6.49 9.33 -1.98
CA ALA A 16 -6.41 8.48 -0.79
C ALA A 16 -7.78 7.91 -0.38
N ALA A 17 -8.84 8.73 -0.46
CA ALA A 17 -10.19 8.26 -0.22
C ALA A 17 -10.61 7.19 -1.25
N VAL A 18 -10.33 7.41 -2.53
CA VAL A 18 -10.60 6.42 -3.59
C VAL A 18 -9.86 5.11 -3.30
N VAL A 19 -8.57 5.15 -2.99
CA VAL A 19 -7.79 3.95 -2.63
C VAL A 19 -8.40 3.23 -1.44
N TRP A 20 -8.83 3.96 -0.41
CA TRP A 20 -9.42 3.37 0.79
C TRP A 20 -10.71 2.59 0.51
N PHE A 21 -11.60 3.13 -0.34
CA PHE A 21 -12.91 2.55 -0.60
C PHE A 21 -12.92 1.56 -1.78
N VAL A 22 -12.06 1.73 -2.78
CA VAL A 22 -12.09 0.93 -4.01
C VAL A 22 -11.11 -0.25 -3.96
N ALA A 23 -9.95 -0.10 -3.32
CA ALA A 23 -8.94 -1.16 -3.25
C ALA A 23 -9.14 -2.07 -2.04
N ALA A 24 -10.37 -2.21 -1.54
CA ALA A 24 -10.66 -3.19 -0.49
C ALA A 24 -10.47 -4.62 -1.07
N PRO A 25 -9.84 -5.54 -0.33
CA PRO A 25 -9.70 -6.91 -0.78
C PRO A 25 -11.07 -7.59 -0.87
N ASP A 26 -11.21 -8.52 -1.82
CA ASP A 26 -12.39 -9.36 -1.95
C ASP A 26 -12.47 -10.37 -0.78
N ASP A 27 -13.68 -10.62 -0.28
CA ASP A 27 -13.90 -11.58 0.81
C ASP A 27 -13.74 -13.01 0.26
N VAL A 28 -12.64 -13.68 0.62
CA VAL A 28 -12.45 -15.10 0.33
C VAL A 28 -13.19 -15.91 1.39
N SER A 29 -14.26 -16.60 0.99
CA SER A 29 -15.09 -17.40 1.90
C SER A 29 -14.52 -18.80 2.09
N ALA A 30 -14.21 -19.16 3.33
CA ALA A 30 -13.82 -20.52 3.70
C ALA A 30 -14.92 -21.57 3.46
N ALA A 31 -16.16 -21.15 3.12
CA ALA A 31 -17.24 -22.06 2.79
C ALA A 31 -17.06 -22.71 1.41
N ASP A 32 -16.53 -21.99 0.43
CA ASP A 32 -16.47 -22.45 -0.96
C ASP A 32 -15.59 -23.69 -1.10
N HIS A 33 -14.43 -23.68 -0.43
CA HIS A 33 -13.52 -24.83 -0.49
C HIS A 33 -13.98 -26.04 0.32
N LYS A 34 -14.90 -25.89 1.28
CA LYS A 34 -15.46 -27.05 1.99
C LYS A 34 -16.32 -27.89 1.06
N ASP A 35 -17.06 -27.24 0.18
CA ASP A 35 -17.89 -27.90 -0.82
C ASP A 35 -17.01 -28.62 -1.86
N ASP A 36 -15.90 -28.01 -2.28
CA ASP A 36 -14.92 -28.65 -3.17
C ASP A 36 -14.30 -29.90 -2.55
N ILE A 37 -13.89 -29.83 -1.28
CA ILE A 37 -13.34 -30.99 -0.54
C ILE A 37 -14.41 -32.07 -0.39
N ALA A 38 -15.63 -31.70 -0.01
CA ALA A 38 -16.72 -32.65 0.14
C ALA A 38 -17.07 -33.36 -1.17
N SER A 39 -17.07 -32.63 -2.29
CA SER A 39 -17.26 -33.20 -3.62
C SER A 39 -16.14 -34.17 -3.98
N ALA A 40 -14.87 -33.78 -3.76
CA ALA A 40 -13.73 -34.65 -4.06
C ALA A 40 -13.72 -35.95 -3.24
N LEU A 41 -14.13 -35.87 -1.97
CA LEU A 41 -14.25 -37.05 -1.10
C LEU A 41 -15.46 -37.92 -1.47
N SER A 42 -16.58 -37.30 -1.86
CA SER A 42 -17.75 -38.06 -2.35
C SER A 42 -17.44 -38.84 -3.63
N ASP A 43 -16.66 -38.25 -4.54
CA ASP A 43 -16.22 -38.93 -5.76
C ASP A 43 -15.25 -40.09 -5.45
N ASP A 44 -14.38 -39.91 -4.45
CA ASP A 44 -13.48 -40.98 -3.98
C ASP A 44 -14.26 -42.16 -3.39
N ASP A 45 -15.25 -41.90 -2.52
CA ASP A 45 -16.10 -42.94 -1.93
C ASP A 45 -16.85 -43.72 -3.02
N ALA A 46 -17.43 -43.03 -4.00
CA ALA A 46 -18.11 -43.67 -5.13
C ALA A 46 -17.17 -44.54 -5.97
N ASN A 47 -15.94 -44.09 -6.19
CA ASN A 47 -14.94 -44.84 -6.96
C ASN A 47 -14.33 -46.00 -6.18
N ASN A 48 -14.15 -45.86 -4.87
CA ASN A 48 -13.67 -46.93 -4.00
C ASN A 48 -14.65 -48.11 -3.96
N LEU A 49 -15.96 -47.85 -3.95
CA LEU A 49 -16.99 -48.90 -4.06
C LEU A 49 -16.88 -49.71 -5.36
N LEU A 50 -16.37 -49.12 -6.44
CA LEU A 50 -16.24 -49.77 -7.74
C LEU A 50 -14.87 -50.44 -7.95
N THR A 51 -13.89 -50.18 -7.08
CA THR A 51 -12.49 -50.59 -7.29
C THR A 51 -11.88 -51.36 -6.12
N GLU A 52 -12.68 -51.67 -5.09
CA GLU A 52 -12.24 -52.26 -3.83
C GLU A 52 -11.40 -53.54 -4.02
N GLY A 53 -10.16 -53.53 -3.50
CA GLY A 53 -9.24 -54.67 -3.52
C GLY A 53 -8.52 -54.91 -4.86
N ALA A 54 -8.75 -54.09 -5.88
CA ALA A 54 -8.11 -54.22 -7.18
C ALA A 54 -6.92 -53.25 -7.33
N PRO A 55 -5.91 -53.53 -8.19
CA PRO A 55 -4.78 -52.64 -8.44
C PRO A 55 -5.17 -51.20 -8.85
N GLN A 56 -6.35 -51.07 -9.46
CA GLN A 56 -7.00 -49.83 -9.84
C GLN A 56 -7.38 -48.93 -8.65
N GLN A 57 -7.52 -49.48 -7.43
CA GLN A 57 -7.75 -48.70 -6.21
C GLN A 57 -6.57 -47.77 -5.88
N THR A 58 -5.33 -48.21 -6.14
CA THR A 58 -4.13 -47.38 -5.96
C THR A 58 -4.15 -46.16 -6.89
N VAL A 59 -4.72 -46.30 -8.10
CA VAL A 59 -4.83 -45.21 -9.07
C VAL A 59 -5.91 -44.20 -8.63
N VAL A 60 -7.06 -44.69 -8.17
CA VAL A 60 -8.15 -43.85 -7.64
C VAL A 60 -7.65 -43.00 -6.46
N ASN A 61 -7.04 -43.65 -5.46
CA ASN A 61 -6.49 -42.96 -4.30
C ASN A 61 -5.43 -41.90 -4.69
N GLY A 62 -4.61 -42.19 -5.71
CA GLY A 62 -3.63 -41.24 -6.23
C GLY A 62 -4.26 -40.03 -6.92
N TRP A 63 -5.35 -40.22 -7.67
CA TRP A 63 -6.10 -39.13 -8.29
C TRP A 63 -6.77 -38.25 -7.23
N THR A 64 -7.41 -38.86 -6.22
CA THR A 64 -8.03 -38.16 -5.09
C THR A 64 -7.00 -37.33 -4.32
N ALA A 65 -5.83 -37.90 -4.00
CA ALA A 65 -4.75 -37.17 -3.35
C ALA A 65 -4.28 -35.96 -4.17
N LYS A 66 -4.14 -36.09 -5.49
CA LYS A 66 -3.84 -34.98 -6.39
C LYS A 66 -4.94 -33.91 -6.37
N ASN A 67 -6.20 -34.31 -6.31
CA ASN A 67 -7.33 -33.39 -6.31
C ASN A 67 -7.37 -32.56 -5.01
N LEU A 68 -7.19 -33.22 -3.86
CA LEU A 68 -7.09 -32.54 -2.56
C LEU A 68 -5.89 -31.58 -2.48
N LEU A 69 -4.72 -31.98 -2.99
CA LEU A 69 -3.55 -31.09 -3.07
C LEU A 69 -3.80 -29.88 -3.97
N THR A 70 -4.61 -30.05 -5.03
CA THR A 70 -5.00 -28.95 -5.93
C THR A 70 -5.90 -27.95 -5.21
N ILE A 71 -6.92 -28.45 -4.50
CA ILE A 71 -7.83 -27.62 -3.70
C ILE A 71 -7.04 -26.87 -2.61
N GLN A 72 -6.09 -27.53 -1.95
CA GLN A 72 -5.25 -26.89 -0.93
C GLN A 72 -4.32 -25.83 -1.51
N ALA A 73 -3.81 -26.02 -2.73
CA ALA A 73 -3.02 -25.00 -3.42
C ALA A 73 -3.86 -23.77 -3.77
N GLN A 74 -5.11 -23.96 -4.21
CA GLN A 74 -6.06 -22.86 -4.47
C GLN A 74 -6.39 -22.11 -3.18
N GLN A 75 -6.76 -22.83 -2.11
CA GLN A 75 -6.97 -22.26 -0.78
C GLN A 75 -5.79 -21.38 -0.33
N ASN A 76 -4.56 -21.87 -0.47
CA ASN A 76 -3.37 -21.11 -0.08
C ASN A 76 -3.17 -19.87 -0.94
N ASN A 77 -3.48 -19.93 -2.24
CA ASN A 77 -3.39 -18.78 -3.13
C ASN A 77 -4.44 -17.72 -2.78
N ASP A 78 -5.68 -18.15 -2.54
CA ASP A 78 -6.78 -17.24 -2.23
C ASP A 78 -6.58 -16.59 -0.85
N LEU A 79 -6.05 -17.35 0.13
CA LEU A 79 -5.61 -16.77 1.42
C LEU A 79 -4.48 -15.76 1.25
N LEU A 80 -3.54 -16.00 0.33
CA LEU A 80 -2.45 -15.07 0.06
C LEU A 80 -2.96 -13.80 -0.63
N GLU A 81 -3.93 -13.92 -1.52
CA GLU A 81 -4.60 -12.80 -2.20
C GLU A 81 -5.44 -11.98 -1.22
N ALA A 82 -6.21 -12.63 -0.34
CA ALA A 82 -6.95 -11.98 0.73
C ALA A 82 -6.01 -11.28 1.74
N ALA A 83 -4.86 -11.88 2.03
CA ALA A 83 -3.84 -11.29 2.90
C ALA A 83 -3.06 -10.16 2.21
N SER A 84 -3.04 -10.13 0.88
CA SER A 84 -2.40 -9.12 0.04
C SER A 84 -3.25 -7.83 0.02
N ASP A 85 -3.35 -7.15 1.17
CA ASP A 85 -3.92 -5.81 1.22
C ASP A 85 -2.94 -4.79 0.62
N GLN A 86 -3.27 -4.29 -0.57
CA GLN A 86 -2.44 -3.32 -1.31
C GLN A 86 -2.64 -1.87 -0.85
N ARG A 87 -3.70 -1.59 -0.08
CA ARG A 87 -4.04 -0.25 0.42
C ARG A 87 -2.89 0.41 1.19
N PRO A 88 -2.22 -0.22 2.17
CA PRO A 88 -1.12 0.42 2.90
C PRO A 88 0.03 0.84 1.98
N GLY A 89 0.39 0.04 0.98
CA GLY A 89 1.45 0.38 0.03
C GLY A 89 1.08 1.60 -0.84
N LEU A 90 -0.13 1.59 -1.39
CA LEU A 90 -0.66 2.71 -2.20
C LEU A 90 -0.78 4.00 -1.39
N LEU A 91 -1.26 3.92 -0.15
CA LEU A 91 -1.36 5.08 0.74
C LEU A 91 0.01 5.64 1.13
N MET A 92 1.01 4.79 1.35
CA MET A 92 2.38 5.22 1.61
C MET A 92 2.97 5.95 0.40
N MET A 93 2.72 5.48 -0.82
CA MET A 93 3.15 6.17 -2.04
C MET A 93 2.50 7.57 -2.15
N LEU A 94 1.20 7.68 -1.86
CA LEU A 94 0.50 8.97 -1.83
C LEU A 94 1.05 9.89 -0.73
N ALA A 95 1.40 9.35 0.44
CA ALA A 95 2.01 10.11 1.52
C ALA A 95 3.38 10.68 1.12
N VAL A 96 4.21 9.88 0.44
CA VAL A 96 5.50 10.34 -0.11
C VAL A 96 5.29 11.43 -1.16
N LEU A 97 4.31 11.28 -2.05
CA LEU A 97 3.96 12.31 -3.03
C LEU A 97 3.52 13.61 -2.36
N GLY A 98 2.73 13.51 -1.29
CA GLY A 98 2.30 14.65 -0.48
C GLY A 98 3.46 15.36 0.20
N LEU A 99 4.41 14.62 0.77
CA LEU A 99 5.63 15.17 1.34
C LEU A 99 6.49 15.88 0.29
N ALA A 100 6.65 15.28 -0.90
CA ALA A 100 7.36 15.91 -2.01
C ALA A 100 6.67 17.22 -2.44
N LEU A 101 5.35 17.23 -2.57
CA LEU A 101 4.58 18.44 -2.88
C LEU A 101 4.80 19.54 -1.83
N ILE A 102 4.85 19.19 -0.54
CA ILE A 102 5.12 20.15 0.53
C ILE A 102 6.55 20.70 0.39
N ALA A 103 7.55 19.83 0.24
CA ALA A 103 8.95 20.22 0.12
C ALA A 103 9.22 21.14 -1.09
N LEU A 104 8.58 20.87 -2.23
CA LEU A 104 8.72 21.66 -3.44
C LEU A 104 7.97 23.01 -3.38
N THR A 105 6.96 23.14 -2.51
CA THR A 105 6.14 24.36 -2.40
C THR A 105 6.46 25.21 -1.17
N THR A 106 7.31 24.72 -0.27
CA THR A 106 7.90 25.52 0.80
C THR A 106 8.89 26.52 0.23
N GLU A 107 8.56 27.81 0.30
CA GLU A 107 9.49 28.89 0.00
C GLU A 107 10.66 28.81 0.99
N SER A 108 11.89 28.72 0.48
CA SER A 108 13.10 28.80 1.28
C SER A 108 13.11 30.15 1.99
N ARG A 109 12.80 30.17 3.29
CA ARG A 109 13.05 31.32 4.15
C ARG A 109 14.55 31.59 4.08
N GLN A 110 14.95 32.59 3.31
CA GLN A 110 16.29 33.15 3.35
C GLN A 110 16.61 33.48 4.82
N PRO A 111 17.60 32.81 5.44
CA PRO A 111 18.00 33.16 6.79
C PRO A 111 18.75 34.48 6.71
N TRP A 112 18.15 35.55 7.25
CA TRP A 112 18.83 36.75 7.73
C TRP A 112 19.82 37.42 6.75
N ALA A 113 19.37 38.45 6.04
CA ALA A 113 20.30 39.48 5.57
C ALA A 113 20.63 40.40 6.76
N PRO A 114 21.87 40.45 7.27
CA PRO A 114 22.23 41.40 8.31
C PRO A 114 22.09 42.84 7.77
N ARG A 115 21.14 43.61 8.31
CA ARG A 115 21.05 45.05 8.08
C ARG A 115 22.15 45.77 8.87
N PHE A 116 23.40 45.67 8.44
CA PHE A 116 24.48 46.55 8.91
C PHE A 116 24.69 47.68 7.91
N SER A 117 23.74 48.60 7.83
CA SER A 117 23.91 49.87 7.10
C SER A 117 23.03 50.94 7.74
N GLN A 118 23.24 51.21 9.02
CA GLN A 118 23.02 52.55 9.56
C GLN A 118 24.42 53.15 9.72
N ALA A 119 24.81 53.96 8.75
CA ALA A 119 25.99 54.81 8.87
C ALA A 119 25.77 55.72 10.09
N LEU A 120 26.58 55.50 11.13
CA LEU A 120 26.62 56.36 12.30
C LEU A 120 27.13 57.74 11.84
N PRO A 121 26.41 58.86 12.04
CA PRO A 121 26.97 60.17 11.75
C PRO A 121 28.13 60.42 12.74
N LEU A 122 29.35 60.57 12.21
CA LEU A 122 30.53 60.92 13.01
C LEU A 122 30.32 62.31 13.64
N PRO A 123 30.66 62.50 14.94
CA PRO A 123 30.57 63.80 15.59
C PRO A 123 31.54 64.80 14.95
N PRO A 124 31.19 66.10 14.84
CA PRO A 124 32.10 67.11 14.33
C PRO A 124 33.32 67.25 15.24
N GLY A 125 34.52 67.10 14.65
CA GLY A 125 35.80 67.23 15.36
C GLY A 125 36.02 68.65 15.90
N PRO A 126 36.81 68.81 16.97
CA PRO A 126 37.06 70.11 17.59
C PRO A 126 37.81 71.03 16.63
N GLY A 127 37.19 72.17 16.31
CA GLY A 127 37.81 73.22 15.51
C GLY A 127 39.01 73.83 16.24
N HIS A 128 40.13 73.92 15.53
CA HIS A 128 41.25 74.76 15.93
C HIS A 128 40.84 76.25 15.88
N PRO A 129 41.05 77.05 16.93
CA PRO A 129 41.00 78.50 16.78
C PRO A 129 42.23 78.97 16.00
N ALA A 130 41.98 79.73 14.92
CA ALA A 130 43.00 80.50 14.24
C ALA A 130 43.51 81.60 15.18
N ALA A 131 44.82 81.64 15.38
CA ALA A 131 45.57 82.78 15.88
C ALA A 131 46.77 82.99 14.95
#